data_AF-A0A6P8FP06-F1
#
_entry.id   AF-A0A6P8FP06-F1
#
_cell.length_a   1.000
_cell.length_b   1.000
_cell.length_c   1.000
_cell.angle_alpha   90.00
_cell.angle_beta   90.00
_cell.angle_gamma   90.00
#
_symmetry.space_group_name_H-M   'P 1'
#
loop_
_entity.id
_entity.type
_entity.pdbx_description
1 polymer ?
#
loop_
_entity_poly.entity_id
_entity_poly.type
_entity_poly.pdbx_seq_one_letter_code
_entity_poly.pdbx_strand_id
1 'polypeptide(L)'
;MVCVGVLGRFLLFALLSLEIRGGEGVDVDLNTLANIIKELELKVKPLPVPKTNSDKGNTIPSPPRAASVPRSRDKDPRHRSESMGPVVDVSPTTDILAVQFAVVVAVPKEQCEPRLNRNTFLKKEDLNKIQDDLKQTHLHEGKQLIAATPQVGKGNRGIHSERRLLMCPSANSKETPLQVLLRNNPDSCVIFYTYNSPCLKNCLNSKKDEDEENKYWAQIARNSKNKKNKEGKEPVQPVKKCILKSLEILGKYEGPKAFVFKQVYKEDKGKAELGEKLKEVSDRIPLYRCNPGCNPCKSNIINVPINPLCTD
;
A
#
# COMPACT_ATOMS: atom_id res chain seq x y z
N MET A 1 -72.93 3.18 3.47
CA MET A 1 -72.31 2.80 2.17
C MET A 1 -72.00 4.11 1.47
N VAL A 2 -70.78 4.49 1.08
CA VAL A 2 -69.57 3.76 0.67
C VAL A 2 -68.36 4.60 1.09
N CYS A 3 -67.38 3.98 1.75
CA CYS A 3 -66.10 4.60 2.13
C CYS A 3 -65.00 3.92 1.30
N VAL A 4 -64.74 4.42 0.09
CA VAL A 4 -63.68 3.90 -0.79
C VAL A 4 -63.08 5.10 -1.51
N GLY A 5 -61.90 5.57 -1.09
CA GLY A 5 -61.32 6.74 -1.77
C GLY A 5 -59.94 7.26 -1.37
N VAL A 6 -59.18 6.60 -0.48
CA VAL A 6 -57.86 7.15 -0.07
C VAL A 6 -56.70 6.14 -0.14
N LEU A 7 -56.95 4.84 -0.26
CA LEU A 7 -55.88 3.83 -0.25
C LEU A 7 -55.19 3.59 -1.62
N GLY A 8 -55.71 4.14 -2.72
CA GLY A 8 -55.16 3.91 -4.06
C GLY A 8 -53.93 4.76 -4.43
N ARG A 9 -53.61 5.83 -3.69
CA ARG A 9 -52.50 6.74 -4.02
C ARG A 9 -51.20 6.49 -3.27
N PHE A 10 -51.25 5.74 -2.15
CA PHE A 10 -50.03 5.37 -1.42
C PHE A 10 -49.30 4.17 -2.02
N LEU A 11 -50.00 3.28 -2.73
CA LEU A 11 -49.40 2.12 -3.38
C LEU A 11 -48.71 2.44 -4.71
N LEU A 12 -49.04 3.57 -5.35
CA LEU A 12 -48.37 3.98 -6.61
C LEU A 12 -47.03 4.71 -6.36
N PHE A 13 -46.85 5.35 -5.20
CA PHE A 13 -45.56 5.96 -4.82
C PHE A 13 -44.55 4.95 -4.26
N ALA A 14 -44.99 3.77 -3.82
CA ALA A 14 -44.09 2.71 -3.37
C ALA A 14 -43.48 1.92 -4.55
N LEU A 15 -44.12 1.92 -5.72
CA LEU A 15 -43.66 1.18 -6.91
C LEU A 15 -42.82 2.00 -7.89
N LEU A 16 -42.73 3.32 -7.70
CA LEU A 16 -41.85 4.21 -8.48
C LEU A 16 -40.50 4.51 -7.80
N SER A 17 -40.27 4.03 -6.56
CA SER A 17 -38.96 4.12 -5.88
C SER A 17 -38.09 2.87 -6.07
N LEU A 18 -38.50 1.94 -6.95
CA LEU A 18 -37.66 0.82 -7.40
C LEU A 18 -36.90 1.18 -8.68
N GLU A 19 -36.38 2.40 -8.78
CA GLU A 19 -35.31 2.72 -9.72
C GLU A 19 -34.03 2.05 -9.24
N ILE A 20 -33.74 0.88 -9.81
CA ILE A 20 -32.43 0.39 -10.22
C ILE A 20 -31.26 1.03 -9.43
N ARG A 21 -31.07 0.64 -8.17
CA ARG A 21 -29.76 0.73 -7.51
C ARG A 21 -28.91 -0.48 -7.92
N GLY A 22 -28.77 -0.67 -9.23
CA GLY A 22 -27.71 -1.49 -9.80
C GLY A 22 -26.46 -0.64 -9.77
N GLY A 23 -25.66 -0.78 -8.72
CA GLY A 23 -24.42 -0.03 -8.53
C GLY A 23 -23.39 -0.38 -9.60
N GLU A 24 -23.50 0.21 -10.77
CA GLU A 24 -22.32 0.52 -11.58
C GLU A 24 -21.49 1.47 -10.74
N GLY A 25 -20.36 0.97 -10.21
CA GLY A 25 -19.43 1.79 -9.45
C GLY A 25 -19.05 2.99 -10.31
N VAL A 26 -19.29 4.20 -9.81
CA VAL A 26 -18.85 5.41 -10.50
C VAL A 26 -17.33 5.39 -10.48
N ASP A 27 -16.72 5.17 -11.63
CA ASP A 27 -15.26 5.21 -11.76
C ASP A 27 -14.77 6.65 -11.59
N VAL A 28 -13.55 6.79 -11.07
CA VAL A 28 -12.87 8.09 -11.02
C VAL A 28 -12.35 8.41 -12.41
N ASP A 29 -12.67 9.61 -12.93
CA ASP A 29 -12.12 10.08 -14.21
C ASP A 29 -10.60 9.93 -14.26
N LEU A 30 -10.05 9.39 -15.35
CA LEU A 30 -8.64 9.03 -15.45
C LEU A 30 -7.70 10.25 -15.34
N ASN A 31 -8.12 11.41 -15.85
CA ASN A 31 -7.33 12.64 -15.74
C ASN A 31 -7.35 13.16 -14.30
N THR A 32 -8.52 13.14 -13.66
CA THR A 32 -8.66 13.45 -12.23
C THR A 32 -7.79 12.51 -11.39
N LEU A 33 -7.84 11.21 -11.65
CA LEU A 33 -7.05 10.20 -10.94
C LEU A 33 -5.56 10.50 -11.07
N ALA A 34 -5.06 10.75 -12.28
CA ALA A 34 -3.67 11.11 -12.51
C ALA A 34 -3.26 12.39 -11.74
N ASN A 35 -4.13 13.40 -11.71
CA ASN A 35 -3.89 14.63 -10.96
C ASN A 35 -3.86 14.40 -9.44
N ILE A 36 -4.77 13.59 -8.90
CA ILE A 36 -4.78 13.22 -7.47
C ILE A 36 -3.48 12.50 -7.11
N ILE A 37 -3.08 11.48 -7.89
CA ILE A 37 -1.84 10.73 -7.62
C ILE A 37 -0.64 11.66 -7.65
N LYS A 38 -0.55 12.57 -8.63
CA LYS A 38 0.54 13.56 -8.69
C LYS A 38 0.60 14.42 -7.43
N GLU A 39 -0.53 14.97 -6.97
CA GLU A 39 -0.56 15.80 -5.76
C GLU A 39 -0.27 14.99 -4.48
N LEU A 40 -0.71 13.73 -4.39
CA LEU A 40 -0.37 12.83 -3.29
C LEU A 40 1.14 12.59 -3.22
N GLU A 41 1.78 12.29 -4.35
CA GLU A 41 3.23 12.08 -4.40
C GLU A 41 4.00 13.35 -4.04
N LEU A 42 3.49 14.53 -4.39
CA LEU A 42 4.13 15.80 -4.04
C LEU A 42 4.03 16.12 -2.54
N LYS A 43 2.88 15.83 -1.90
CA LYS A 43 2.61 16.24 -0.52
C LYS A 43 2.93 15.17 0.54
N VAL A 44 2.78 13.89 0.20
CA VAL A 44 2.81 12.78 1.17
C VAL A 44 4.05 11.90 1.03
N LYS A 45 4.70 11.86 -0.14
CA LYS A 45 5.86 10.99 -0.38
C LYS A 45 6.88 11.15 0.75
N PRO A 46 7.22 10.07 1.47
CA PRO A 46 8.18 10.15 2.55
C PRO A 46 9.53 10.65 2.04
N LEU A 47 10.16 11.54 2.81
CA LEU A 47 11.53 11.94 2.54
C LEU A 47 12.46 10.72 2.68
N PRO A 48 13.46 10.57 1.79
CA PRO A 48 14.47 9.53 1.95
C PRO A 48 15.12 9.67 3.32
N VAL A 49 15.16 8.60 4.10
CA VAL A 49 15.94 8.57 5.33
C VAL A 49 17.40 8.39 4.93
N PRO A 50 18.32 9.31 5.29
CA PRO A 50 19.74 9.10 5.07
C PRO A 50 20.14 7.80 5.76
N LYS A 51 20.78 6.88 5.04
CA LYS A 51 21.38 5.70 5.66
C LYS A 51 22.47 6.20 6.61
N THR A 52 22.22 6.22 7.91
CA THR A 52 23.28 6.40 8.89
C THR A 52 24.18 5.18 8.80
N ASN A 53 25.50 5.38 8.82
CA ASN A 53 26.53 4.33 8.65
C ASN A 53 26.58 3.31 9.82
N SER A 54 25.47 3.05 10.51
CA SER A 54 25.42 2.23 11.71
C SER A 54 25.35 0.72 11.43
N ASP A 55 25.31 0.30 10.15
CA ASP A 55 25.33 -1.11 9.72
C ASP A 55 26.68 -1.54 9.12
N LYS A 56 27.78 -0.85 9.44
CA LYS A 56 29.11 -1.49 9.34
C LYS A 56 29.33 -2.31 10.59
N GLY A 57 29.11 -3.62 10.45
CA GLY A 57 29.45 -4.61 11.47
C GLY A 57 30.86 -4.38 12.00
N ASN A 58 31.00 -4.51 13.33
CA ASN A 58 32.28 -4.66 14.01
C ASN A 58 33.07 -5.78 13.34
N THR A 59 33.95 -5.40 12.41
CA THR A 59 35.06 -6.22 11.99
C THR A 59 36.19 -5.80 12.90
N ILE A 60 36.47 -6.63 13.90
CA ILE A 60 37.67 -6.51 14.73
C ILE A 60 38.86 -6.49 13.76
N PRO A 61 39.73 -5.46 13.78
CA PRO A 61 40.93 -5.48 12.96
C PRO A 61 41.76 -6.69 13.39
N SER A 62 41.97 -7.64 12.48
CA SER A 62 42.97 -8.68 12.70
C SER A 62 44.34 -8.00 12.81
N PRO A 63 45.19 -8.41 13.77
CA PRO A 63 46.49 -7.79 13.95
C PRO A 63 47.37 -7.97 12.69
N PRO A 64 48.25 -7.01 12.38
CA PRO A 64 49.10 -7.07 11.21
C PRO A 64 50.03 -8.28 11.28
N ARG A 65 49.97 -9.14 10.25
CA ARG A 65 50.96 -10.20 10.05
C ARG A 65 52.30 -9.55 9.72
N ALA A 66 53.30 -9.92 10.51
CA ALA A 66 54.68 -9.46 10.38
C ALA A 66 55.25 -9.71 8.98
N ALA A 67 56.06 -8.75 8.55
CA ALA A 67 56.73 -8.69 7.27
C ALA A 67 57.73 -9.84 7.08
N SER A 68 57.72 -10.43 5.89
CA SER A 68 58.87 -11.11 5.31
C SER A 68 59.57 -10.19 4.31
N VAL A 69 60.86 -9.96 4.58
CA VAL A 69 61.78 -9.11 3.83
C VAL A 69 62.05 -9.68 2.42
N PRO A 70 62.13 -8.84 1.38
CA PRO A 70 62.46 -9.26 0.01
C PRO A 70 63.98 -9.30 -0.22
N ARG A 71 64.42 -10.19 -1.12
CA ARG A 71 65.80 -10.23 -1.63
C ARG A 71 65.85 -9.71 -3.07
N SER A 72 66.67 -8.68 -3.25
CA SER A 72 67.03 -7.90 -4.43
C SER A 72 67.50 -8.72 -5.66
N ARG A 73 67.21 -8.21 -6.87
CA ARG A 73 68.23 -7.86 -7.89
C ARG A 73 67.69 -6.99 -9.03
N ASP A 74 68.21 -5.76 -9.07
CA ASP A 74 68.81 -5.04 -10.21
C ASP A 74 68.10 -4.82 -11.56
N LYS A 75 67.89 -3.52 -11.83
CA LYS A 75 68.51 -2.67 -12.90
C LYS A 75 67.66 -2.13 -14.07
N ASP A 76 67.65 -0.78 -14.06
CA ASP A 76 67.80 0.20 -15.15
C ASP A 76 66.57 0.75 -15.93
N PRO A 77 66.66 1.99 -16.50
CA PRO A 77 65.68 3.04 -16.24
C PRO A 77 65.15 3.70 -17.54
N ARG A 78 64.36 4.78 -17.34
CA ARG A 78 63.88 5.76 -18.34
C ARG A 78 62.62 5.31 -19.11
N HIS A 79 61.49 5.93 -18.80
CA HIS A 79 61.01 7.04 -19.62
C HIS A 79 59.85 7.79 -18.95
N ARG A 80 59.92 9.10 -19.11
CA ARG A 80 58.98 10.14 -18.70
C ARG A 80 57.84 10.18 -19.73
N SER A 81 56.60 10.04 -19.29
CA SER A 81 55.43 10.49 -20.04
C SER A 81 54.26 10.71 -19.09
N GLU A 82 53.80 11.95 -19.11
CA GLU A 82 52.60 12.46 -18.43
C GLU A 82 51.40 11.59 -18.78
N SER A 83 50.63 11.17 -17.77
CA SER A 83 49.28 10.66 -17.99
C SER A 83 48.34 11.35 -17.03
N MET A 84 47.28 11.89 -17.62
CA MET A 84 46.20 12.62 -16.99
C MET A 84 45.67 11.85 -15.78
N GLY A 85 45.57 12.54 -14.63
CA GLY A 85 44.89 12.00 -13.47
C GLY A 85 43.45 11.62 -13.82
N PRO A 86 42.90 10.57 -13.20
CA PRO A 86 41.53 10.18 -13.45
C PRO A 86 40.61 11.33 -13.04
N VAL A 87 39.82 11.82 -14.01
CA VAL A 87 38.63 12.61 -13.71
C VAL A 87 37.77 11.71 -12.83
N VAL A 88 37.71 12.06 -11.54
CA VAL A 88 36.80 11.44 -10.59
C VAL A 88 35.42 11.94 -11.01
N ASP A 89 34.77 11.18 -11.87
CA ASP A 89 33.37 11.36 -12.17
C ASP A 89 32.62 10.98 -10.90
N VAL A 90 32.38 11.96 -10.03
CA VAL A 90 31.49 11.84 -8.88
C VAL A 90 30.08 11.83 -9.46
N SER A 91 29.74 10.70 -10.09
CA SER A 91 28.36 10.33 -10.34
C SER A 91 27.68 10.25 -8.97
N PRO A 92 26.58 11.00 -8.73
CA PRO A 92 25.81 10.82 -7.53
C PRO A 92 25.04 9.49 -7.67
N THR A 93 25.73 8.36 -7.50
CA THR A 93 25.11 7.04 -7.27
C THR A 93 24.60 6.94 -5.83
N THR A 94 24.03 8.02 -5.29
CA THR A 94 23.03 7.87 -4.24
C THR A 94 21.77 7.44 -4.95
N ASP A 95 21.68 6.13 -5.16
CA ASP A 95 20.46 5.41 -5.47
C ASP A 95 19.48 5.74 -4.33
N ILE A 96 18.75 6.85 -4.48
CA ILE A 96 17.69 7.26 -3.57
C ILE A 96 16.63 6.19 -3.75
N LEU A 97 16.75 5.10 -2.98
CA LEU A 97 15.80 4.00 -2.95
C LEU A 97 14.42 4.64 -2.80
N ALA A 98 13.64 4.60 -3.88
CA ALA A 98 12.31 5.15 -3.87
C ALA A 98 11.57 4.51 -2.70
N VAL A 99 11.20 5.33 -1.71
CA VAL A 99 10.60 4.85 -0.48
C VAL A 99 9.27 4.22 -0.85
N GLN A 100 9.09 2.93 -0.54
CA GLN A 100 7.77 2.30 -0.67
C GLN A 100 6.83 2.99 0.33
N PHE A 101 5.62 3.30 -0.11
CA PHE A 101 4.57 3.81 0.77
C PHE A 101 3.21 3.46 0.18
N ALA A 102 2.20 3.49 1.02
CA ALA A 102 0.80 3.40 0.61
C ALA A 102 0.00 4.50 1.31
N VAL A 103 -1.09 4.92 0.68
CA VAL A 103 -2.02 5.94 1.17
C VAL A 103 -3.44 5.50 0.80
N VAL A 104 -4.39 5.69 1.72
CA VAL A 104 -5.81 5.77 1.35
C VAL A 104 -6.25 7.19 1.59
N VAL A 105 -6.75 7.87 0.55
CA VAL A 105 -7.26 9.23 0.64
C VAL A 105 -8.75 9.28 0.31
N ALA A 106 -9.49 10.00 1.14
CA ALA A 106 -10.87 10.40 0.94
C ALA A 106 -10.87 11.85 0.41
N VAL A 107 -11.05 11.98 -0.90
CA VAL A 107 -11.09 13.27 -1.60
C VAL A 107 -12.54 13.76 -1.64
N PRO A 108 -12.85 14.97 -1.17
CA PRO A 108 -14.22 15.50 -1.23
C PRO A 108 -14.80 15.41 -2.64
N LYS A 109 -16.10 15.10 -2.77
CA LYS A 109 -16.77 14.85 -4.05
C LYS A 109 -16.48 15.92 -5.10
N GLU A 110 -16.48 17.18 -4.68
CA GLU A 110 -16.28 18.36 -5.53
C GLU A 110 -14.85 18.45 -6.08
N GLN A 111 -13.91 17.71 -5.47
CA GLN A 111 -12.52 17.59 -5.91
C GLN A 111 -12.24 16.29 -6.68
N CYS A 112 -13.25 15.43 -6.84
CA CYS A 112 -13.21 14.21 -7.65
C CYS A 112 -13.68 14.44 -9.10
N GLU A 113 -13.93 15.69 -9.46
CA GLU A 113 -14.28 16.14 -10.81
C GLU A 113 -13.02 16.58 -11.60
N PRO A 114 -13.10 16.77 -12.93
CA PRO A 114 -11.96 17.02 -13.83
C PRO A 114 -11.00 18.16 -13.46
N ARG A 115 -11.33 18.98 -12.45
CA ARG A 115 -10.54 20.11 -11.98
C ARG A 115 -10.24 20.01 -10.49
N LEU A 116 -9.23 19.20 -10.14
CA LEU A 116 -8.68 19.15 -8.79
C LEU A 116 -8.16 20.52 -8.36
N ASN A 117 -8.74 21.09 -7.30
CA ASN A 117 -8.23 22.31 -6.69
C ASN A 117 -7.06 21.99 -5.75
N ARG A 118 -5.83 22.25 -6.22
CA ARG A 118 -4.57 21.96 -5.50
C ARG A 118 -4.43 22.70 -4.17
N ASN A 119 -5.05 23.88 -4.05
CA ASN A 119 -4.97 24.74 -2.85
C ASN A 119 -5.85 24.21 -1.71
N THR A 120 -6.89 23.44 -2.04
CA THR A 120 -7.83 22.86 -1.07
C THR A 120 -7.60 21.36 -0.87
N PHE A 121 -6.80 20.72 -1.73
CA PHE A 121 -6.44 19.31 -1.60
C PHE A 121 -5.60 19.06 -0.33
N LEU A 122 -6.09 18.17 0.54
CA LEU A 122 -5.54 17.85 1.86
C LEU A 122 -5.46 19.02 2.85
N LYS A 123 -6.29 20.06 2.67
CA LYS A 123 -6.27 21.24 3.56
C LYS A 123 -6.64 20.92 5.01
N LYS A 124 -7.33 19.81 5.28
CA LYS A 124 -7.68 19.38 6.66
C LYS A 124 -6.59 18.53 7.30
N GLU A 125 -5.50 18.25 6.61
CA GLU A 125 -4.36 17.49 7.13
C GLU A 125 -3.21 18.40 7.56
N ASP A 126 -2.45 17.95 8.55
CA ASP A 126 -1.17 18.52 8.91
C ASP A 126 -0.06 17.74 8.19
N LEU A 127 0.51 18.36 7.15
CA LEU A 127 1.56 17.73 6.33
C LEU A 127 2.83 17.42 7.13
N ASN A 128 3.16 18.22 8.14
CA ASN A 128 4.34 17.94 8.98
C ASN A 128 4.07 16.73 9.86
N LYS A 129 2.88 16.67 10.45
CA LYS A 129 2.46 15.51 11.26
C LYS A 129 2.47 14.22 10.45
N ILE A 130 2.01 14.25 9.19
CA ILE A 130 2.07 13.08 8.30
C ILE A 130 3.52 12.59 8.19
N GLN A 131 4.46 13.49 7.87
CA GLN A 131 5.86 13.13 7.70
C GLN A 131 6.48 12.59 9.00
N ASP A 132 6.14 13.18 10.15
CA ASP A 132 6.64 12.74 11.45
C ASP A 132 6.09 11.36 11.83
N ASP A 133 4.79 11.11 11.66
CA ASP A 133 4.17 9.81 11.91
C ASP A 133 4.78 8.73 10.99
N LEU A 134 4.95 9.01 9.69
CA LEU A 134 5.54 8.06 8.74
C LEU A 134 7.00 7.70 9.09
N LYS A 135 7.76 8.65 9.67
CA LYS A 135 9.12 8.41 10.15
C LYS A 135 9.14 7.63 11.47
N GLN A 136 8.27 7.96 12.42
CA GLN A 136 8.34 7.45 13.79
C GLN A 136 7.58 6.14 13.98
N THR A 137 6.35 6.07 13.48
CA THR A 137 5.42 4.96 13.74
C THR A 137 5.14 4.12 12.49
N HIS A 138 5.56 4.59 11.31
CA HIS A 138 5.26 4.01 9.99
C HIS A 138 3.76 3.97 9.66
N LEU A 139 2.93 4.72 10.38
CA LEU A 139 1.48 4.80 10.17
C LEU A 139 0.96 6.17 10.60
N HIS A 140 0.31 6.86 9.68
CA HIS A 140 -0.44 8.08 9.94
C HIS A 140 -1.94 7.81 9.79
N GLU A 141 -2.73 8.32 10.73
CA GLU A 141 -4.18 8.30 10.69
C GLU A 141 -4.72 9.73 10.79
N GLY A 142 -5.24 10.23 9.67
CA GLY A 142 -5.73 11.59 9.50
C GLY A 142 -7.24 11.67 9.26
N LYS A 143 -7.70 12.86 8.88
CA LYS A 143 -9.14 13.14 8.65
C LYS A 143 -9.59 12.80 7.23
N GLN A 144 -8.71 13.04 6.27
CA GLN A 144 -8.87 12.84 4.83
C GLN A 144 -7.94 11.73 4.30
N LEU A 145 -6.91 11.31 5.03
CA LEU A 145 -6.07 10.20 4.60
C LEU A 145 -5.54 9.34 5.75
N ILE A 146 -5.23 8.10 5.42
CA ILE A 146 -4.35 7.23 6.20
C ILE A 146 -3.13 6.88 5.33
N ALA A 147 -1.93 6.84 5.89
CA ALA A 147 -0.71 6.58 5.14
C ALA A 147 0.24 5.66 5.91
N ALA A 148 1.03 4.86 5.19
CA ALA A 148 1.98 3.95 5.82
C ALA A 148 3.25 3.76 4.99
N THR A 149 4.38 3.62 5.69
CA THR A 149 5.64 3.12 5.14
C THR A 149 5.88 1.67 5.57
N PRO A 150 6.76 0.92 4.89
CA PRO A 150 7.13 -0.40 5.35
C PRO A 150 7.79 -0.30 6.72
N GLN A 151 7.44 -1.23 7.60
CA GLN A 151 8.19 -1.45 8.82
C GLN A 151 9.21 -2.54 8.57
N VAL A 152 10.49 -2.21 8.70
CA VAL A 152 11.58 -3.19 8.60
C VAL A 152 11.60 -4.02 9.88
N GLY A 153 11.47 -5.33 9.75
CA GLY A 153 11.58 -6.29 10.85
C GLY A 153 12.70 -7.28 10.57
N LYS A 154 13.30 -7.88 11.61
CA LYS A 154 14.30 -8.94 11.44
C LYS A 154 13.67 -10.19 10.79
N GLY A 155 14.24 -10.66 9.67
CA GLY A 155 13.76 -11.81 8.89
C GLY A 155 12.48 -11.53 8.11
N ASN A 156 11.59 -12.52 7.96
CA ASN A 156 10.29 -12.38 7.27
C ASN A 156 9.22 -11.58 8.05
N ARG A 157 9.63 -10.79 9.06
CA ARG A 157 8.73 -10.02 9.94
C ARG A 157 8.49 -8.59 9.46
N GLY A 158 9.13 -8.19 8.37
CA GLY A 158 8.82 -6.91 7.71
C GLY A 158 7.35 -6.82 7.33
N ILE A 159 6.73 -5.67 7.56
CA ILE A 159 5.33 -5.41 7.20
C ILE A 159 5.33 -4.37 6.09
N HIS A 160 4.78 -4.75 4.93
CA HIS A 160 4.62 -3.85 3.80
C HIS A 160 3.57 -2.78 4.10
N SER A 161 3.70 -1.60 3.48
CA SER A 161 2.76 -0.47 3.65
C SER A 161 1.31 -0.87 3.42
N GLU A 162 1.06 -1.65 2.37
CA GLU A 162 -0.29 -2.07 1.98
C GLU A 162 -0.98 -2.85 3.11
N ARG A 163 -0.23 -3.73 3.80
CA ARG A 163 -0.72 -4.53 4.93
C ARG A 163 -0.96 -3.71 6.20
N ARG A 164 -0.36 -2.52 6.32
CA ARG A 164 -0.62 -1.59 7.45
C ARG A 164 -1.91 -0.80 7.26
N LEU A 165 -2.32 -0.54 6.01
CA LEU A 165 -3.57 0.18 5.72
C LEU A 165 -4.76 -0.76 5.53
N LEU A 166 -4.53 -1.93 4.93
CA LEU A 166 -5.54 -2.94 4.67
C LEU A 166 -5.47 -4.06 5.72
N MET A 167 -5.71 -3.67 6.96
CA MET A 167 -5.80 -4.57 8.12
C MET A 167 -7.20 -5.18 8.18
N CYS A 168 -7.31 -6.42 8.67
CA CYS A 168 -8.63 -6.99 8.93
C CYS A 168 -9.16 -6.50 10.29
N PRO A 169 -10.49 -6.32 10.40
CA PRO A 169 -11.13 -6.15 11.70
C PRO A 169 -10.73 -7.32 12.61
N SER A 170 -10.26 -7.00 13.81
CA SER A 170 -9.99 -7.98 14.86
C SER A 170 -11.19 -8.06 15.79
N ALA A 171 -11.43 -9.19 16.44
CA ALA A 171 -12.49 -9.31 17.46
C ALA A 171 -12.38 -8.23 18.56
N ASN A 172 -11.18 -7.72 18.80
CA ASN A 172 -10.90 -6.74 19.86
C ASN A 172 -10.89 -5.28 19.37
N SER A 173 -10.97 -5.03 18.06
CA SER A 173 -11.03 -3.68 17.49
C SER A 173 -12.31 -3.51 16.71
N LYS A 174 -13.24 -2.70 17.23
CA LYS A 174 -14.55 -2.48 16.60
C LYS A 174 -14.44 -1.89 15.19
N GLU A 175 -13.39 -1.11 14.89
CA GLU A 175 -13.16 -0.50 13.57
C GLU A 175 -11.67 -0.51 13.21
N THR A 176 -11.37 -0.61 11.92
CA THR A 176 -10.03 -0.43 11.33
C THR A 176 -9.83 1.03 10.91
N PRO A 177 -8.58 1.54 10.75
CA PRO A 177 -8.34 2.90 10.27
C PRO A 177 -9.04 3.20 8.94
N LEU A 178 -9.10 2.22 8.03
CA LEU A 178 -9.86 2.33 6.79
C LEU A 178 -11.36 2.54 7.05
N GLN A 179 -11.98 1.75 7.93
CA GLN A 179 -13.41 1.91 8.26
C GLN A 179 -13.70 3.28 8.90
N VAL A 180 -12.83 3.75 9.79
CA VAL A 180 -12.96 5.09 10.39
C VAL A 180 -12.89 6.17 9.32
N LEU A 181 -11.92 6.07 8.40
CA LEU A 181 -11.78 7.02 7.29
C LEU A 181 -13.02 7.05 6.41
N LEU A 182 -13.53 5.88 5.99
CA LEU A 182 -14.72 5.76 5.13
C LEU A 182 -15.98 6.29 5.81
N ARG A 183 -16.19 5.93 7.09
CA ARG A 183 -17.36 6.37 7.87
C ARG A 183 -17.39 7.89 8.04
N ASN A 184 -16.23 8.52 8.24
CA ASN A 184 -16.13 9.97 8.42
C ASN A 184 -16.22 10.75 7.09
N ASN A 185 -16.15 10.06 5.94
CA ASN A 185 -16.17 10.66 4.61
C ASN A 185 -17.12 9.89 3.68
N PRO A 186 -18.44 9.87 3.92
CA PRO A 186 -19.37 9.02 3.18
C PRO A 186 -19.54 9.41 1.69
N ASP A 187 -19.39 10.70 1.37
CA ASP A 187 -19.63 11.24 0.02
C ASP A 187 -18.34 11.51 -0.79
N SER A 188 -17.18 11.12 -0.29
CA SER A 188 -15.89 11.32 -0.98
C SER A 188 -15.69 10.36 -2.17
N CYS A 189 -14.72 10.63 -3.03
CA CYS A 189 -14.07 9.55 -3.76
C CYS A 189 -12.87 9.03 -2.97
N VAL A 190 -12.66 7.72 -2.99
CA VAL A 190 -11.63 7.05 -2.18
C VAL A 190 -10.59 6.40 -3.06
N ILE A 191 -9.35 6.86 -2.94
CA ILE A 191 -8.22 6.32 -3.70
C ILE A 191 -7.30 5.57 -2.75
N PHE A 192 -7.14 4.27 -2.98
CA PHE A 192 -6.05 3.48 -2.41
C PHE A 192 -4.85 3.58 -3.35
N TYR A 193 -3.78 4.25 -2.95
CA TYR A 193 -2.54 4.38 -3.71
C TYR A 193 -1.40 3.61 -3.03
N THR A 194 -0.61 2.87 -3.81
CA THR A 194 0.64 2.27 -3.35
C THR A 194 1.76 2.48 -4.37
N TYR A 195 2.97 2.76 -3.90
CA TYR A 195 4.09 3.00 -4.81
C TYR A 195 4.44 1.72 -5.61
N ASN A 196 4.52 0.57 -4.95
CA ASN A 196 4.71 -0.72 -5.60
C ASN A 196 3.38 -1.49 -5.67
N SER A 197 3.22 -2.33 -6.67
CA SER A 197 2.11 -3.30 -6.72
C SER A 197 2.14 -4.18 -5.45
N PRO A 198 0.97 -4.58 -4.92
CA PRO A 198 0.92 -5.54 -3.83
C PRO A 198 1.67 -6.82 -4.21
N CYS A 199 2.71 -7.18 -3.44
CA CYS A 199 3.54 -8.33 -3.77
C CYS A 199 2.80 -9.68 -3.67
N LEU A 200 3.21 -10.66 -4.48
CA LEU A 200 2.67 -12.02 -4.49
C LEU A 200 2.94 -12.75 -3.18
N LYS A 201 4.17 -12.66 -2.66
CA LYS A 201 4.63 -13.48 -1.53
C LYS A 201 3.88 -13.19 -0.23
N ASN A 202 3.62 -11.92 0.03
CA ASN A 202 3.01 -11.45 1.27
C ASN A 202 1.67 -10.75 1.00
N CYS A 203 1.62 -9.69 0.21
CA CYS A 203 0.41 -8.87 0.11
C CYS A 203 -0.79 -9.63 -0.48
N LEU A 204 -0.61 -10.40 -1.55
CA LEU A 204 -1.67 -11.11 -2.27
C LEU A 204 -1.72 -12.63 -1.98
N ASN A 205 -1.15 -13.07 -0.85
CA ASN A 205 -1.07 -14.48 -0.48
C ASN A 205 -2.14 -14.89 0.54
N SER A 206 -3.36 -15.16 0.07
CA SER A 206 -4.48 -15.59 0.92
C SER A 206 -4.20 -16.88 1.68
N LYS A 207 -3.55 -17.87 1.04
CA LYS A 207 -3.20 -19.16 1.67
C LYS A 207 -2.31 -18.97 2.89
N LYS A 208 -1.31 -18.09 2.79
CA LYS A 208 -0.43 -17.79 3.91
C LYS A 208 -1.17 -17.11 5.06
N ASP A 209 -2.13 -16.23 4.75
CA ASP A 209 -2.95 -15.57 5.77
C ASP A 209 -3.84 -16.58 6.52
N GLU A 210 -4.43 -17.55 5.80
CA GLU A 210 -5.20 -18.66 6.38
C GLU A 210 -4.33 -19.61 7.21
N ASP A 211 -3.15 -19.97 6.72
CA ASP A 211 -2.21 -20.83 7.45
C ASP A 211 -1.71 -20.19 8.75
N GLU A 212 -1.42 -18.89 8.73
CA GLU A 212 -1.01 -18.13 9.92
C GLU A 212 -2.14 -18.09 10.96
N GLU A 213 -3.39 -17.91 10.52
CA GLU A 213 -4.58 -17.97 11.37
C GLU A 213 -4.80 -19.38 11.97
N ASN A 214 -4.74 -20.42 11.14
CA ASN A 214 -4.89 -21.80 11.57
C ASN A 214 -3.82 -22.19 12.61
N LYS A 215 -2.56 -21.79 12.39
CA LYS A 215 -1.47 -22.01 13.35
C LYS A 215 -1.72 -21.30 14.68
N TYR A 216 -2.23 -20.07 14.65
CA TYR A 216 -2.57 -19.34 15.87
C TYR A 216 -3.68 -20.04 16.66
N TRP A 217 -4.78 -20.42 16.02
CA TRP A 217 -5.88 -21.12 16.70
C TRP A 217 -5.45 -22.48 17.25
N ALA A 218 -4.62 -23.23 16.53
CA ALA A 218 -4.02 -24.46 17.04
C ALA A 218 -3.14 -24.21 18.28
N GLN A 219 -2.41 -23.10 18.33
CA GLN A 219 -1.59 -22.73 19.50
C GLN A 219 -2.48 -22.36 20.70
N ILE A 220 -3.54 -21.56 20.50
CA ILE A 220 -4.50 -21.24 21.57
C ILE A 220 -5.16 -22.51 22.11
N ALA A 221 -5.58 -23.43 21.24
CA ALA A 221 -6.18 -24.71 21.65
C ALA A 221 -5.22 -25.62 22.43
N ARG A 222 -3.91 -25.58 22.15
CA ARG A 222 -2.89 -26.29 22.95
C ARG A 222 -2.68 -25.62 24.30
N ASN A 223 -2.59 -24.29 24.31
CA ASN A 223 -2.35 -23.52 25.52
C ASN A 223 -3.54 -23.59 26.49
N SER A 224 -4.77 -23.68 26.00
CA SER A 224 -5.97 -23.86 26.84
C SER A 224 -6.00 -25.23 27.53
N LYS A 225 -5.56 -26.30 26.84
CA LYS A 225 -5.45 -27.65 27.42
C LYS A 225 -4.40 -27.75 28.54
N ASN A 226 -3.37 -26.92 28.50
CA ASN A 226 -2.30 -26.89 29.51
C ASN A 226 -2.59 -25.97 30.70
N LYS A 227 -3.69 -25.21 30.69
CA LYS A 227 -3.98 -24.15 31.66
C LYS A 227 -5.01 -24.60 32.71
N LYS A 228 -4.63 -25.52 33.60
CA LYS A 228 -5.27 -25.62 34.92
C LYS A 228 -4.71 -24.45 35.76
N ASN A 229 -5.55 -23.47 36.08
CA ASN A 229 -5.27 -22.33 36.97
C ASN A 229 -4.38 -21.20 36.37
N LYS A 230 -4.99 -20.28 35.61
CA LYS A 230 -4.56 -18.86 35.57
C LYS A 230 -5.66 -18.00 34.95
N GLU A 231 -6.33 -17.25 35.80
CA GLU A 231 -7.40 -16.29 35.49
C GLU A 231 -6.95 -15.21 34.48
N GLY A 232 -7.89 -14.79 33.63
CA GLY A 232 -8.16 -13.36 33.49
C GLY A 232 -7.50 -12.55 32.37
N LYS A 233 -6.86 -13.13 31.36
CA LYS A 233 -6.57 -12.38 30.12
C LYS A 233 -7.01 -13.18 28.89
N GLU A 234 -8.04 -12.67 28.22
CA GLU A 234 -8.45 -13.13 26.91
C GLU A 234 -7.26 -13.03 25.94
N PRO A 235 -6.93 -14.08 25.17
CA PRO A 235 -5.83 -14.02 24.24
C PRO A 235 -6.12 -12.91 23.22
N VAL A 236 -5.22 -11.92 23.16
CA VAL A 236 -5.27 -10.88 22.13
C VAL A 236 -5.13 -11.59 20.78
N GLN A 237 -6.18 -11.57 19.97
CA GLN A 237 -6.16 -12.16 18.64
C GLN A 237 -5.12 -11.41 17.79
N PRO A 238 -4.27 -12.12 17.02
CA PRO A 238 -3.34 -11.49 16.12
C PRO A 238 -4.15 -10.69 15.11
N VAL A 239 -3.67 -9.49 14.80
CA VAL A 239 -4.27 -8.71 13.72
C VAL A 239 -4.12 -9.55 12.44
N LYS A 240 -5.25 -10.10 11.98
CA LYS A 240 -5.32 -10.82 10.71
C LYS A 240 -4.98 -9.82 9.60
N LYS A 241 -4.03 -10.18 8.74
CA LYS A 241 -3.64 -9.37 7.57
C LYS A 241 -4.38 -10.00 6.41
N CYS A 242 -5.30 -9.29 5.77
CA CYS A 242 -6.02 -9.84 4.62
C CYS A 242 -6.45 -8.69 3.70
N ILE A 243 -5.52 -8.30 2.83
CA ILE A 243 -5.72 -7.25 1.83
C ILE A 243 -7.05 -7.46 1.09
N LEU A 244 -7.30 -8.68 0.59
CA LEU A 244 -8.51 -8.99 -0.16
C LEU A 244 -9.80 -8.75 0.63
N LYS A 245 -9.81 -9.02 1.94
CA LYS A 245 -10.97 -8.79 2.81
C LYS A 245 -11.18 -7.30 3.09
N SER A 246 -10.10 -6.55 3.31
CA SER A 246 -10.20 -5.09 3.45
C SER A 246 -10.64 -4.43 2.13
N LEU A 247 -10.31 -5.02 0.97
CA LEU A 247 -10.84 -4.57 -0.31
C LEU A 247 -12.34 -4.79 -0.45
N GLU A 248 -12.94 -5.79 0.21
CA GLU A 248 -14.41 -5.93 0.25
C GLU A 248 -15.07 -4.77 1.01
N ILE A 249 -14.42 -4.26 2.06
CA ILE A 249 -14.90 -3.07 2.78
C ILE A 249 -14.90 -1.87 1.82
N LEU A 250 -13.81 -1.68 1.08
CA LEU A 250 -13.71 -0.61 0.09
C LEU A 250 -14.67 -0.80 -1.09
N GLY A 251 -14.88 -2.04 -1.54
CA GLY A 251 -15.81 -2.38 -2.62
C GLY A 251 -17.26 -2.05 -2.29
N LYS A 252 -17.65 -2.11 -1.01
CA LYS A 252 -18.99 -1.73 -0.51
C LYS A 252 -19.22 -0.23 -0.37
N TYR A 253 -18.16 0.58 -0.49
CA TYR A 253 -18.29 2.02 -0.42
C TYR A 253 -19.05 2.55 -1.65
N GLU A 254 -20.09 3.36 -1.45
CA GLU A 254 -20.98 3.81 -2.53
C GLU A 254 -20.32 4.87 -3.44
N GLY A 255 -19.38 5.66 -2.90
CA GLY A 255 -18.69 6.70 -3.66
C GLY A 255 -17.66 6.15 -4.68
N PRO A 256 -17.16 7.03 -5.58
CA PRO A 256 -16.14 6.64 -6.55
C PRO A 256 -14.89 6.11 -5.87
N LYS A 257 -14.28 5.07 -6.44
CA LYS A 257 -13.16 4.39 -5.78
C LYS A 257 -12.17 3.80 -6.76
N ALA A 258 -10.90 3.81 -6.38
CA ALA A 258 -9.84 3.22 -7.19
C ALA A 258 -8.74 2.60 -6.32
N PHE A 259 -8.23 1.45 -6.76
CA PHE A 259 -6.94 0.93 -6.32
C PHE A 259 -5.90 1.28 -7.37
N VAL A 260 -4.83 1.94 -6.95
CA VAL A 260 -3.79 2.44 -7.84
C VAL A 260 -2.42 2.00 -7.36
N PHE A 261 -1.59 1.54 -8.30
CA PHE A 261 -0.16 1.39 -8.06
C PHE A 261 0.68 2.08 -9.12
N LYS A 262 1.89 2.54 -8.76
CA LYS A 262 2.80 3.20 -9.72
C LYS A 262 3.56 2.20 -10.57
N GLN A 263 4.21 1.25 -9.92
CA GLN A 263 5.11 0.30 -10.55
C GLN A 263 4.95 -1.11 -10.01
N VAL A 264 5.29 -2.09 -10.83
CA VAL A 264 5.30 -3.50 -10.41
C VAL A 264 6.40 -3.71 -9.37
N TYR A 265 6.08 -4.40 -8.27
CA TYR A 265 7.04 -4.78 -7.26
C TYR A 265 8.17 -5.59 -7.91
N LYS A 266 9.42 -5.13 -7.71
CA LYS A 266 10.59 -5.61 -8.46
C LYS A 266 10.78 -7.13 -8.46
N GLU A 267 10.41 -7.80 -7.37
CA GLU A 267 10.59 -9.25 -7.24
C GLU A 267 9.51 -10.05 -7.96
N ASP A 268 8.43 -9.41 -8.39
CA ASP A 268 7.28 -10.06 -9.05
C ASP A 268 7.17 -9.73 -10.54
N LYS A 269 8.05 -8.88 -11.07
CA LYS A 269 8.11 -8.56 -12.50
C LYS A 269 8.25 -9.82 -13.34
N GLY A 270 7.46 -9.92 -14.40
CA GLY A 270 7.48 -11.05 -15.33
C GLY A 270 6.92 -12.35 -14.78
N LYS A 271 6.39 -12.40 -13.56
CA LYS A 271 5.72 -13.60 -13.03
C LYS A 271 4.28 -13.65 -13.54
N ALA A 272 3.93 -14.73 -14.25
CA ALA A 272 2.57 -14.94 -14.76
C ALA A 272 1.49 -14.91 -13.66
N GLU A 273 1.81 -15.45 -12.48
CA GLU A 273 0.94 -15.47 -11.29
C GLU A 273 0.49 -14.08 -10.84
N LEU A 274 1.27 -13.02 -11.13
CA LEU A 274 0.92 -11.65 -10.78
C LEU A 274 -0.36 -11.20 -11.49
N GLY A 275 -0.52 -11.55 -12.77
CA GLY A 275 -1.72 -11.21 -13.53
C GLY A 275 -2.98 -11.82 -12.90
N GLU A 276 -2.92 -13.08 -12.49
CA GLU A 276 -4.05 -13.75 -11.83
C GLU A 276 -4.39 -13.10 -10.48
N LYS A 277 -3.38 -12.76 -9.67
CA LYS A 277 -3.61 -12.11 -8.38
C LYS A 277 -4.08 -10.66 -8.49
N LEU A 278 -3.62 -9.92 -9.49
CA LEU A 278 -4.15 -8.59 -9.78
C LEU A 278 -5.57 -8.66 -10.35
N LYS A 279 -5.93 -9.74 -11.06
CA LYS A 279 -7.32 -9.99 -11.47
C LYS A 279 -8.23 -10.12 -10.26
N GLU A 280 -7.83 -10.87 -9.24
CA GLU A 280 -8.59 -10.98 -7.99
C GLU A 280 -8.84 -9.61 -7.32
N VAL A 281 -7.85 -8.71 -7.36
CA VAL A 281 -8.01 -7.33 -6.87
C VAL A 281 -8.99 -6.56 -7.76
N SER A 282 -8.80 -6.61 -9.08
CA SER A 282 -9.62 -5.88 -10.05
C SER A 282 -11.07 -6.35 -10.12
N ASP A 283 -11.35 -7.58 -9.71
CA ASP A 283 -12.71 -8.12 -9.59
C ASP A 283 -13.46 -7.55 -8.37
N ARG A 284 -12.76 -6.93 -7.41
CA ARG A 284 -13.33 -6.32 -6.19
C ARG A 284 -13.41 -4.80 -6.25
N ILE A 285 -12.47 -4.17 -6.94
CA ILE A 285 -12.35 -2.71 -7.03
C ILE A 285 -11.69 -2.31 -8.36
N PRO A 286 -12.05 -1.17 -8.97
CA PRO A 286 -11.35 -0.64 -10.14
C PRO A 286 -9.84 -0.51 -9.86
N LEU A 287 -9.02 -1.22 -10.66
CA LEU A 287 -7.58 -1.32 -10.48
C LEU A 287 -6.86 -0.62 -11.63
N TYR A 288 -5.91 0.26 -11.29
CA TYR A 288 -5.14 1.03 -12.26
C TYR A 288 -3.64 0.99 -11.97
N ARG A 289 -2.84 1.06 -13.03
CA ARG A 289 -1.43 1.43 -12.94
C ARG A 289 -1.24 2.86 -13.44
N CYS A 290 -0.64 3.73 -12.61
CA CYS A 290 -0.40 5.12 -12.97
C CYS A 290 1.10 5.43 -13.14
N ASN A 291 1.59 5.42 -14.39
CA ASN A 291 2.97 5.77 -14.71
C ASN A 291 3.18 6.10 -16.21
N PRO A 292 3.38 7.38 -16.63
CA PRO A 292 3.06 8.64 -15.94
C PRO A 292 1.56 8.98 -15.96
N GLY A 293 0.78 8.36 -16.86
CA GLY A 293 -0.69 8.41 -16.88
C GLY A 293 -1.31 7.13 -16.28
N CYS A 294 -2.62 7.14 -16.08
CA CYS A 294 -3.35 6.03 -15.46
C CYS A 294 -4.01 5.13 -16.48
N ASN A 295 -3.72 3.82 -16.39
CA ASN A 295 -4.28 2.79 -17.27
C ASN A 295 -5.03 1.76 -16.43
N PRO A 296 -6.27 1.37 -16.81
CA PRO A 296 -6.99 0.30 -16.14
C PRO A 296 -6.27 -1.03 -16.36
N CYS A 297 -6.19 -1.84 -15.30
CA CYS A 297 -5.57 -3.16 -15.36
C CYS A 297 -6.51 -4.23 -15.90
N LYS A 298 -7.82 -4.01 -15.90
CA LYS A 298 -8.82 -4.91 -16.46
C LYS A 298 -9.54 -4.24 -17.62
N SER A 299 -9.82 -5.01 -18.66
CA SER A 299 -10.66 -4.60 -19.78
C SER A 299 -12.14 -4.81 -19.43
N ASN A 300 -13.02 -4.01 -20.06
CA ASN A 300 -14.47 -4.18 -19.96
C ASN A 300 -14.97 -5.49 -20.62
N ILE A 301 -14.08 -6.24 -21.27
CA ILE A 301 -14.38 -7.52 -21.91
C ILE A 301 -14.24 -8.66 -20.88
N ILE A 302 -15.29 -9.45 -20.74
CA ILE A 302 -15.36 -10.62 -19.85
C ILE A 302 -14.30 -11.65 -20.26
N ASN A 303 -13.63 -12.27 -19.28
CA ASN A 303 -12.58 -13.30 -19.46
C ASN A 303 -11.28 -12.83 -20.15
N VAL A 304 -11.03 -11.52 -20.25
CA VAL A 304 -9.73 -11.03 -20.71
C VAL A 304 -8.72 -11.03 -19.55
N PRO A 305 -7.48 -11.50 -19.78
CA PRO A 305 -6.38 -11.38 -18.82
C PRO A 305 -6.15 -9.94 -18.36
N ILE A 306 -5.44 -9.78 -17.24
CA ILE A 306 -4.95 -8.46 -16.82
C ILE A 306 -4.09 -7.85 -17.93
N ASN A 307 -4.27 -6.55 -18.16
CA ASN A 307 -3.49 -5.76 -19.09
C ASN A 307 -2.00 -5.94 -18.79
N PRO A 308 -1.15 -6.33 -19.76
CA PRO A 308 0.30 -6.50 -19.57
C PRO A 308 0.99 -5.26 -19.00
N LEU A 309 0.43 -4.07 -19.29
CA LEU A 309 0.86 -2.82 -18.66
C LEU A 309 0.74 -2.84 -17.13
N CYS A 310 0.10 -3.81 -16.51
CA CYS A 310 0.01 -3.96 -15.05
C CYS A 310 0.93 -5.03 -14.48
N THR A 311 1.64 -5.80 -15.32
CA THR A 311 2.53 -6.90 -14.92
C THR A 311 4.00 -6.68 -15.26
N ASP A 312 4.30 -5.73 -16.16
CA ASP A 312 5.65 -5.49 -16.71
C ASP A 312 6.49 -4.39 -16.01
#